data_AF-A0A972RBP1-F1
#
_entry.id   AF-A0A972RBP1-F1
#
_cell.length_a   1.000
_cell.length_b   1.000
_cell.length_c   1.000
_cell.angle_alpha   90.00
_cell.angle_beta   90.00
_cell.angle_gamma   90.00
#
_symmetry.space_group_name_H-M   'P 1'
#
loop_
_entity.id
_entity.type
_entity.pdbx_description
1 polymer ?
#
loop_
_entity_poly.entity_id
_entity_poly.type
_entity_poly.pdbx_seq_one_letter_code
_entity_poly.pdbx_strand_id
1 'polypeptide(L)' 'PVQDSDGFVGENGTTALVYAARGGYLNVVRMLLDAGARQQIGWRTGRGTTAISEADQRGHSAVVQLLRKADTAY' A
#
# COMPACT_ATOMS: atom_id res chain seq x y z
N PRO A 1 20.36 -1.16 2.66
CA PRO A 1 19.20 -0.35 3.06
C PRO A 1 18.16 -1.21 3.77
N VAL A 2 18.50 -1.56 5.01
CA VAL A 2 17.57 -2.12 6.00
C VAL A 2 16.77 -0.93 6.54
N GLN A 3 15.46 -0.91 6.31
CA GLN A 3 14.62 0.15 6.86
C GLN A 3 14.21 -0.27 8.27
N ASP A 4 14.94 0.33 9.21
CA ASP A 4 14.65 0.58 10.61
C ASP A 4 13.26 0.16 11.10
N SER A 5 13.33 -0.83 11.98
CA SER A 5 12.40 -1.09 13.06
C SER A 5 12.46 0.02 14.11
N ASP A 6 11.88 1.19 13.82
CA ASP A 6 11.70 2.24 14.83
C ASP A 6 10.26 2.73 14.86
N GLY A 7 9.58 2.35 15.95
CA GLY A 7 8.58 3.16 16.63
C GLY A 7 7.27 3.45 15.90
N PHE A 8 6.18 2.84 16.37
CA PHE A 8 4.75 3.13 16.07
C PHE A 8 4.14 2.52 14.81
N VAL A 9 4.78 1.52 14.18
CA VAL A 9 4.09 0.65 13.22
C VAL A 9 3.33 -0.40 14.02
N GLY A 10 2.01 -0.23 14.16
CA GLY A 10 1.13 -1.18 14.84
C GLY A 10 1.35 -2.60 14.33
N GLU A 11 2.05 -3.39 15.15
CA GLU A 11 2.22 -4.86 15.31
C GLU A 11 2.30 -5.78 14.08
N ASN A 12 2.10 -5.30 12.85
CA ASN A 12 2.02 -6.16 11.67
C ASN A 12 2.82 -5.67 10.46
N GLY A 13 3.55 -4.55 10.52
CA GLY A 13 4.33 -4.07 9.36
C GLY A 13 3.50 -3.93 8.06
N THR A 14 2.17 -3.92 8.17
CA THR A 14 1.23 -4.01 7.06
C THR A 14 0.44 -2.72 7.07
N THR A 15 0.90 -1.74 6.28
CA THR A 15 0.22 -0.46 6.11
C THR A 15 -1.26 -0.69 5.76
N ALA A 16 -2.17 0.15 6.26
CA ALA A 16 -3.60 0.11 5.92
C ALA A 16 -3.85 0.03 4.40
N LEU A 17 -2.99 0.67 3.60
CA LEU A 17 -2.98 0.62 2.14
C LEU A 17 -2.77 -0.80 1.58
N VAL A 18 -1.88 -1.60 2.19
CA VAL A 18 -1.64 -2.99 1.79
C VAL A 18 -2.86 -3.85 2.08
N TYR A 19 -3.51 -3.68 3.24
CA TYR A 19 -4.76 -4.39 3.56
C TYR A 19 -5.88 -4.00 2.59
N ALA A 20 -6.01 -2.71 2.27
CA ALA A 20 -6.98 -2.23 1.30
C ALA A 20 -6.73 -2.81 -0.09
N ALA A 21 -5.45 -2.86 -0.52
CA ALA A 21 -5.03 -3.44 -1.78
C ALA A 21 -5.26 -4.94 -1.85
N ARG A 22 -4.95 -5.65 -0.77
CA ARG A 22 -5.19 -7.09 -0.59
C ARG A 22 -6.69 -7.44 -0.62
N GLY A 23 -7.56 -6.56 -0.15
CA GLY A 23 -9.01 -6.74 -0.18
C GLY A 23 -9.69 -6.24 -1.45
N GLY A 24 -8.96 -5.60 -2.37
CA GLY A 24 -9.55 -4.95 -3.53
C GLY A 24 -10.41 -3.73 -3.18
N TYR A 25 -10.23 -3.15 -1.99
CA TYR A 25 -11.06 -2.07 -1.45
C TYR A 25 -10.68 -0.71 -2.06
N LEU A 26 -11.07 -0.51 -3.32
CA LEU A 26 -10.73 0.69 -4.09
C LEU A 26 -11.16 2.01 -3.39
N ASN A 27 -12.33 2.02 -2.74
CA ASN A 27 -12.81 3.19 -1.99
C ASN A 27 -11.92 3.50 -0.78
N VAL A 28 -11.48 2.47 -0.06
CA VAL A 28 -10.58 2.62 1.09
C VAL A 28 -9.21 3.08 0.63
N VAL A 29 -8.70 2.55 -0.49
CA VAL A 29 -7.45 3.01 -1.11
C VAL A 29 -7.54 4.50 -1.47
N ARG A 30 -8.65 4.96 -2.08
CA ARG A 30 -8.86 6.39 -2.35
C ARG A 30 -8.84 7.24 -1.09
N MET A 31 -9.59 6.85 -0.05
CA MET A 31 -9.61 7.58 1.22
C MET A 31 -8.23 7.66 1.86
N LEU A 32 -7.46 6.57 1.83
CA LEU A 32 -6.09 6.56 2.35
C LEU A 32 -5.18 7.48 1.55
N LEU A 33 -5.27 7.48 0.22
CA LEU A 33 -4.48 8.36 -0.64
C LEU A 33 -4.82 9.84 -0.43
N ASP A 34 -6.10 10.14 -0.17
CA ASP A 34 -6.58 11.48 0.19
C ASP A 34 -6.06 11.92 1.56
N ALA A 35 -6.03 10.98 2.52
CA ALA A 35 -5.45 11.17 3.85
C ALA A 35 -3.92 11.28 3.89
N GLY A 36 -3.24 11.29 2.73
CA GLY A 36 -1.78 11.44 2.65
C GLY A 36 -0.99 10.13 2.70
N ALA A 37 -1.64 8.96 2.62
CA ALA A 37 -0.99 7.66 2.59
C ALA A 37 -0.23 7.36 1.27
N ARG A 38 -0.12 8.34 0.34
CA ARG A 38 0.64 8.24 -0.90
C ARG A 38 2.10 7.83 -0.69
N GLN A 39 2.73 8.37 0.35
CA GLN A 39 4.12 8.03 0.68
C GLN A 39 4.29 6.57 1.12
N GLN A 40 3.18 5.91 1.47
CA GLN A 40 3.17 4.52 1.92
C GLN A 40 2.94 3.52 0.78
N ILE A 41 2.74 3.98 -0.47
CA ILE A 41 2.57 3.11 -1.64
C ILE A 41 3.81 2.27 -1.90
N GLY A 42 4.99 2.88 -1.76
CA GLY A 42 6.29 2.21 -1.91
C GLY A 42 6.73 1.43 -0.68
N TRP A 43 5.97 1.44 0.42
CA TRP A 43 6.36 0.74 1.64
C TRP A 43 6.27 -0.75 1.43
N ARG A 44 7.35 -1.43 1.81
CA ARG A 44 7.44 -2.88 1.76
C ARG A 44 6.96 -3.42 3.09
N THR A 45 6.08 -4.43 3.04
CA THR A 45 5.72 -5.17 4.25
C THR A 45 6.93 -5.92 4.78
N GLY A 46 6.82 -6.50 5.98
CA GLY A 46 7.83 -7.42 6.52
C GLY A 46 8.13 -8.63 5.61
N ARG A 47 7.29 -8.92 4.61
CA ARG A 47 7.53 -9.93 3.56
C ARG A 47 8.25 -9.37 2.32
N GLY A 48 8.63 -8.10 2.32
CA GLY A 48 9.27 -7.44 1.18
C GLY A 48 8.32 -7.12 0.01
N THR A 49 7.01 -7.32 0.18
CA THR A 49 5.97 -7.06 -0.83
C THR A 49 5.35 -5.67 -0.66
N THR A 50 4.96 -5.04 -1.75
CA THR A 50 4.26 -3.75 -1.78
C THR A 50 2.76 -3.94 -1.95
N ALA A 51 1.97 -2.90 -1.62
CA ALA A 51 0.51 -2.91 -1.83
C ALA A 51 0.13 -3.23 -3.29
N ILE A 52 0.92 -2.74 -4.25
CA ILE A 52 0.73 -3.03 -5.67
C ILE A 52 0.89 -4.54 -5.94
N SER A 53 1.94 -5.18 -5.44
CA SER A 53 2.17 -6.61 -5.63
C SER A 53 1.09 -7.49 -4.99
N GLU A 54 0.52 -7.08 -3.86
CA GLU A 54 -0.62 -7.79 -3.23
C GLU A 54 -1.90 -7.65 -4.05
N ALA A 55 -2.20 -6.45 -4.56
CA ALA A 55 -3.33 -6.24 -5.45
C ALA A 55 -3.18 -6.98 -6.78
N ASP A 56 -1.97 -6.99 -7.35
CA ASP A 56 -1.65 -7.66 -8.61
C ASP A 56 -1.79 -9.18 -8.49
N GLN A 57 -1.22 -9.78 -7.44
CA GLN A 57 -1.36 -11.21 -7.16
C GLN A 57 -2.80 -11.67 -6.95
N ARG A 58 -3.70 -10.76 -6.56
CA ARG A 58 -5.13 -11.03 -6.39
C ARG A 58 -5.98 -10.69 -7.60
N GLY A 59 -5.38 -10.14 -8.65
CA GLY A 59 -6.10 -9.70 -9.85
C GLY A 59 -6.92 -8.41 -9.64
N HIS A 60 -6.60 -7.61 -8.63
CA HIS A 60 -7.26 -6.33 -8.35
C HIS A 60 -6.67 -5.21 -9.21
N SER A 61 -6.76 -5.35 -10.53
CA SER A 61 -6.17 -4.43 -11.51
C SER A 61 -6.62 -2.97 -11.32
N ALA A 62 -7.86 -2.75 -10.88
CA ALA A 62 -8.38 -1.41 -10.59
C ALA A 62 -7.63 -0.73 -9.43
N VAL A 63 -7.27 -1.50 -8.40
CA VAL A 63 -6.46 -0.98 -7.28
C VAL A 63 -5.01 -0.76 -7.70
N VAL A 64 -4.44 -1.68 -8.47
CA VAL A 64 -3.08 -1.54 -9.04
C VAL A 64 -2.96 -0.26 -9.86
N GLN A 65 -3.94 0.01 -10.74
CA GLN A 65 -4.00 1.23 -11.55
C GLN A 65 -4.05 2.50 -10.69
N LEU A 66 -4.85 2.48 -9.62
CA LEU A 66 -5.02 3.62 -8.73
C LEU A 66 -3.75 3.90 -7.93
N LEU A 67 -3.13 2.85 -7.40
CA LEU A 67 -1.86 2.93 -6.69
C LEU A 67 -0.71 3.39 -7.62
N ARG A 68 -0.58 2.84 -8.83
CA ARG A 68 0.42 3.30 -9.82
C ARG A 68 0.21 4.76 -10.19
N LYS A 69 -1.04 5.19 -10.42
CA LYS A 69 -1.35 6.60 -10.70
C LYS A 69 -0.91 7.52 -9.56
N ALA A 70 -1.09 7.07 -8.32
CA ALA A 70 -0.73 7.86 -7.15
C ALA A 70 0.78 7.84 -6.86
N ASP A 71 1.49 6.78 -7.27
CA ASP A 71 2.95 6.64 -7.20
C ASP A 71 3.66 7.55 -8.22
N THR A 72 3.20 7.56 -9.48
CA THR A 72 3.79 8.39 -10.56
C THR A 72 3.39 9.86 -10.52
N ALA A 73 2.54 10.28 -9.58
CA ALA A 73 2.05 11.66 -9.47
C ALA A 73 2.96 12.56 -8.61
N TYR A 74 4.18 12.11 -8.28
CA TYR A 74 5.22 12.85 -7.58
C TYR A 74 6.30 13.29 -8.58
#